data_AF-A0A7Z9GAD5-F1
#
_entry.id   AF-A0A7Z9GAD5-F1
#
_cell.length_a   1.000
_cell.length_b   1.000
_cell.length_c   1.000
_cell.angle_alpha   90.00
_cell.angle_beta   90.00
_cell.angle_gamma   90.00
#
_symmetry.space_group_name_H-M   'P 1'
#
loop_
_entity.id
_entity.type
_entity.pdbx_description
1 polymer ?
#
loop_
_entity_poly.entity_id
_entity_poly.type
_entity_poly.pdbx_seq_one_letter_code
_entity_poly.pdbx_strand_id
1 'polypeptide(L)' 'MALRSYCSGLYGWGRLSEKWGYDFNGTAIVCDSVVLIVDPVEPTLEEVDALKALGNAFQII' A
#
# COMPACT_ATOMS: atom_id res chain seq x y z
N MET A 1 -2.44 -10.87 0.69
CA MET A 1 -1.45 -10.60 1.76
C MET A 1 -2.03 -9.50 2.63
N ALA A 2 -1.42 -9.20 3.78
CA ALA A 2 -1.83 -8.07 4.60
C ALA A 2 -0.88 -6.89 4.37
N LEU A 3 -1.34 -5.66 4.62
CA LEU A 3 -0.53 -4.46 4.58
C LEU A 3 0.62 -4.58 5.60
N ARG A 4 1.86 -4.43 5.13
CA ARG A 4 3.07 -4.59 5.95
C ARG A 4 3.72 -3.24 6.22
N SER A 5 4.12 -2.96 7.46
CA SER A 5 4.98 -1.82 7.79
C SER A 5 6.46 -2.21 7.65
N TYR A 6 7.24 -1.37 6.97
CA TYR A 6 8.69 -1.53 6.82
C TYR A 6 9.45 -0.62 7.78
N CYS A 7 9.01 0.63 7.91
CA CYS A 7 9.46 1.58 8.91
C CYS A 7 8.35 2.61 9.19
N SER A 8 8.59 3.56 10.10
CA SER A 8 7.61 4.60 10.43
C SER A 8 7.18 5.36 9.18
N GLY A 9 5.88 5.33 8.89
CA GLY A 9 5.30 6.00 7.72
C GLY A 9 5.48 5.28 6.39
N LEU A 10 6.10 4.09 6.34
CA LEU A 10 6.29 3.33 5.10
C LEU A 10 5.65 1.95 5.19
N TYR A 11 4.72 1.68 4.27
CA TYR A 11 3.95 0.45 4.21
C TYR A 11 3.92 -0.10 2.78
N GLY A 12 3.68 -1.40 2.65
CA GLY A 12 3.43 -1.98 1.34
C GLY A 12 2.64 -3.28 1.39
N TRP A 13 2.11 -3.64 0.23
CA TRP A 13 1.34 -4.86 0.02
C TRP A 13 1.68 -5.42 -1.36
N GLY A 14 1.61 -6.74 -1.50
CA GLY A 14 2.10 -7.44 -2.67
C GLY A 14 1.06 -8.36 -3.31
N ARG A 15 1.23 -8.60 -4.61
CA ARG A 15 0.54 -9.64 -5.37
C ARG A 15 1.53 -10.36 -6.28
N LEU A 16 1.51 -11.69 -6.20
CA LEU A 16 2.31 -12.54 -7.08
C LEU A 16 1.89 -12.34 -8.53
N SER A 17 2.85 -12.01 -9.39
CA SER A 17 2.66 -12.09 -10.82
C SER A 17 3.04 -13.48 -11.31
N GLU A 18 2.04 -14.30 -11.69
CA GLU A 18 2.29 -15.64 -12.24
C GLU A 18 3.20 -15.60 -13.48
N LYS A 19 3.11 -14.53 -14.28
CA LYS A 19 3.93 -14.33 -15.47
C LYS A 19 5.42 -14.18 -15.14
N TRP A 20 5.74 -13.45 -14.07
CA TRP A 20 7.13 -13.05 -13.77
C TRP A 20 7.74 -13.80 -12.59
N GLY A 21 6.93 -14.52 -11.81
CA GLY A 21 7.39 -15.32 -10.67
C GLY A 21 7.80 -14.51 -9.45
N TYR A 22 7.41 -13.23 -9.37
CA TYR A 22 7.66 -12.37 -8.21
C TYR A 22 6.47 -11.43 -7.93
N ASP A 23 6.47 -10.85 -6.74
CA ASP A 23 5.42 -9.94 -6.30
C ASP A 23 5.60 -8.53 -6.88
N PHE A 24 4.54 -8.00 -7.49
CA PHE A 24 4.40 -6.56 -7.65
C PHE A 24 3.88 -5.96 -6.35
N ASN A 25 4.38 -4.79 -5.98
CA ASN A 25 4.09 -4.18 -4.69
C ASN A 25 3.51 -2.79 -4.86
N GLY A 26 2.39 -2.54 -4.19
CA GLY A 26 1.94 -1.19 -3.90
C GLY A 26 2.63 -0.68 -2.64
N THR A 27 2.92 0.61 -2.61
CA THR A 27 3.55 1.28 -1.47
C THR A 27 2.66 2.40 -0.96
N ALA A 28 2.55 2.54 0.36
CA ALA A 28 1.94 3.69 1.01
C ALA A 28 2.99 4.44 1.84
N ILE A 29 3.10 5.75 1.61
CA ILE A 29 3.99 6.66 2.34
C ILE A 29 3.11 7.68 3.06
N VAL A 30 3.25 7.76 4.39
CA VAL A 30 2.49 8.70 5.22
C VAL A 30 3.30 9.98 5.39
N CYS A 31 2.78 11.08 4.84
CA CYS A 31 3.31 12.43 4.96
C CYS A 31 2.29 13.30 5.70
N ASP A 32 2.51 13.53 7.00
CA ASP A 32 1.55 14.18 7.89
C ASP A 32 0.17 13.49 7.88
N SER A 33 -0.86 14.16 7.32
CA SER A 33 -2.23 13.64 7.19
C SER A 33 -2.55 13.08 5.80
N VAL A 34 -1.58 13.12 4.88
CA VAL A 34 -1.71 12.67 3.49
C VAL A 34 -0.98 11.34 3.31
N VAL A 35 -1.67 10.38 2.71
CA VAL A 35 -1.09 9.09 2.33
C VAL A 35 -0.84 9.09 0.84
N LEU A 36 0.43 8.95 0.45
CA LEU A 36 0.84 8.79 -0.94
C LEU A 36 0.82 7.29 -1.28
N ILE A 37 0.07 6.93 -2.31
CA ILE A 37 -0.09 5.58 -2.83
C ILE A 37 0.70 5.48 -4.12
N VAL A 38 1.78 4.69 -4.11
CA VAL A 38 2.74 4.58 -5.21
C VAL A 38 2.66 3.19 -5.82
N ASP A 39 2.59 3.14 -7.15
CA ASP A 39 2.53 1.91 -7.97
C ASP A 39 1.54 0.87 -7.40
N PRO A 40 0.27 1.24 -7.15
CA PRO A 40 -0.65 0.35 -6.46
C PRO A 40 -0.90 -0.92 -7.26
N VAL A 41 -0.74 -2.06 -6.58
CA VAL A 41 -1.41 -3.30 -6.97
C VAL A 41 -2.79 -3.37 -6.34
N GLU A 42 -3.74 -4.05 -6.98
CA GLU A 42 -5.13 -4.12 -6.51
C GLU A 42 -5.21 -4.58 -5.03
N PRO A 43 -5.68 -3.70 -4.13
CA PRO A 43 -5.75 -4.02 -2.71
C PRO A 43 -6.96 -4.93 -2.40
N THR A 44 -6.88 -5.72 -1.33
CA THR A 44 -8.06 -6.37 -0.75
C THR A 44 -8.89 -5.35 0.02
N LEU A 45 -10.14 -5.69 0.36
CA LEU A 45 -10.95 -4.84 1.24
C LEU A 45 -10.29 -4.59 2.60
N GLU A 46 -9.65 -5.61 3.17
CA GLU A 46 -8.90 -5.50 4.42
C GLU A 46 -7.71 -4.53 4.29
N GLU A 47 -6.97 -4.61 3.18
CA GLU A 47 -5.88 -3.67 2.90
C GLU A 47 -6.41 -2.24 2.66
N VAL A 48 -7.56 -2.08 2.00
CA VAL A 48 -8.22 -0.77 1.84
C VAL A 48 -8.59 -0.17 3.20
N ASP A 49 -9.16 -0.97 4.10
CA ASP A 49 -9.53 -0.50 5.44
C ASP A 49 -8.28 -0.15 6.27
N ALA A 50 -7.20 -0.93 6.15
CA ALA A 50 -5.92 -0.62 6.77
C ALA A 50 -5.30 0.67 6.21
N LEU A 51 -5.35 0.89 4.90
CA LEU A 51 -4.87 2.11 4.25
C LEU A 51 -5.67 3.34 4.71
N LYS A 52 -7.00 3.23 4.81
CA LYS A 52 -7.86 4.30 5.34
C LYS A 52 -7.53 4.70 6.78
N ALA A 53 -6.98 3.78 7.58
CA ALA A 53 -6.55 4.06 8.94
C ALA A 53 -5.21 4.84 9.03
N LEU A 54 -4.46 4.98 7.93
CA LEU A 54 -3.16 5.65 7.91
C LEU A 54 -3.24 7.18 7.81
N GLY A 55 -4.36 7.73 7.31
CA GLY A 55 -4.51 9.17 7.12
C GLY A 55 -5.87 9.54 6.53
N ASN A 56 -6.09 10.85 6.37
CA ASN A 56 -7.41 11.39 6.06
C ASN A 56 -7.53 11.87 4.60
N ALA A 57 -6.42 11.86 3.86
CA ALA A 57 -6.35 12.21 2.45
C ALA A 57 -5.42 11.23 1.73
N PHE A 58 -5.76 10.91 0.48
CA PHE A 58 -5.03 9.94 -0.33
C PHE A 58 -4.69 10.55 -1.67
N GLN A 59 -3.46 10.35 -2.12
CA GLN A 59 -3.00 10.72 -3.45
C GLN A 59 -2.34 9.52 -4.10
N ILE A 60 -2.76 9.17 -5.31
CA ILE A 60 -2.13 8.13 -6.12
C ILE A 60 -1.08 8.80 -7.01
N ILE A 61 0.14 8.27 -6.99
CA ILE A 61 1.29 8.74 -7.78
C ILE A 61 1.72 7.64 -8.72
#